data_AF-A0A381V0M8-F1
#
_entry.id   AF-A0A381V0M8-F1
#
_cell.length_a   1.000
_cell.length_b   1.000
_cell.length_c   1.000
_cell.angle_alpha   90.00
_cell.angle_beta   90.00
_cell.angle_gamma   90.00
#
_symmetry.space_group_name_H-M   'P 1'
#
loop_
_entity.id
_entity.type
_entity.pdbx_description
1 polymer ?
#
loop_
_entity_poly.entity_id
_entity_poly.type
_entity_poly.pdbx_seq_one_letter_code
_entity_poly.pdbx_strand_id
1 'polypeptide(L)' 'MEFIGTLHDPESLIAKVGIAGNVDLTMINGRIVWKNGEFPGLDEQKIVSDAQEHVHRVVYA' A
#
# COMPACT_ATOMS: atom_id res chain seq x y z
N MET A 1 -10.79 -18.00 -9.59
CA MET A 1 -9.85 -18.72 -8.70
C MET A 1 -8.48 -18.12 -8.93
N GLU A 2 -7.95 -17.40 -7.95
CA GLU A 2 -6.59 -16.87 -8.02
C GLU A 2 -5.59 -18.02 -7.75
N PHE A 3 -4.41 -17.97 -8.37
CA PHE A 3 -3.30 -18.89 -8.13
C PHE A 3 -3.52 -20.37 -8.49
N ILE A 4 -4.39 -20.68 -9.47
CA ILE A 4 -4.51 -22.05 -10.00
C ILE A 4 -3.17 -22.49 -10.63
N GLY A 5 -2.66 -23.64 -10.18
CA GLY A 5 -1.40 -24.22 -10.68
C GLY A 5 -0.14 -23.83 -9.90
N THR A 6 -0.24 -22.97 -8.88
CA THR A 6 0.92 -22.54 -8.06
C THR A 6 1.10 -23.37 -6.78
N LEU A 7 0.26 -24.38 -6.56
CA LEU A 7 0.22 -25.20 -5.34
C LEU A 7 1.48 -26.05 -5.11
N HIS A 8 2.26 -26.31 -6.17
CA HIS A 8 3.46 -27.15 -6.09
C HIS A 8 4.69 -26.44 -5.51
N ASP A 9 4.70 -25.09 -5.49
CA ASP A 9 5.83 -24.26 -5.06
C ASP A 9 5.30 -22.92 -4.52
N PRO A 10 4.72 -22.90 -3.31
CA PRO A 10 4.08 -21.72 -2.74
C PRO A 10 5.07 -20.60 -2.41
N GLU A 11 6.34 -20.91 -2.14
CA GLU A 11 7.36 -19.90 -1.82
C GLU A 11 7.71 -19.03 -3.03
N SER A 12 7.72 -19.61 -4.24
CA SER A 12 7.98 -18.85 -5.45
C SER A 12 6.80 -18.01 -5.93
N LEU A 13 5.64 -18.07 -5.27
CA LEU A 13 4.43 -17.37 -5.69
C LEU A 13 4.66 -15.87 -5.87
N ILE A 14 5.30 -15.23 -4.88
CA ILE A 14 5.60 -13.80 -4.88
C ILE A 14 6.48 -13.43 -6.09
N ALA A 15 7.52 -14.23 -6.35
CA ALA A 15 8.50 -13.94 -7.39
C ALA A 15 7.98 -14.23 -8.81
N LYS A 16 7.14 -15.26 -8.99
CA LYS A 16 6.71 -15.74 -10.32
C LYS A 16 5.36 -15.19 -10.76
N VAL A 17 4.43 -15.01 -9.83
CA VAL A 17 3.04 -14.64 -10.12
C VAL A 17 2.69 -13.27 -9.56
N GLY A 18 3.35 -12.88 -8.46
CA GLY A 18 3.01 -11.69 -7.71
C GLY A 18 1.74 -11.87 -6.90
N ILE A 19 1.59 -11.05 -5.86
CA ILE A 19 0.39 -11.02 -5.02
C ILE A 19 -0.08 -9.58 -4.98
N ALA A 20 -1.33 -9.35 -5.37
CA ALA A 20 -1.97 -8.05 -5.23
C ALA A 20 -2.70 -8.03 -3.88
N GLY A 21 -2.14 -7.34 -2.90
CA GLY A 21 -2.72 -7.23 -1.57
C GLY A 21 -1.83 -6.41 -0.65
N ASN A 22 -2.41 -5.92 0.44
CA ASN A 22 -1.67 -5.19 1.45
C ASN A 22 -0.74 -6.15 2.20
N VAL A 23 0.47 -5.69 2.51
CA VAL A 23 1.35 -6.40 3.44
C VAL A 23 0.93 -6.16 4.88
N ASP A 24 1.28 -7.05 5.80
CA ASP A 24 1.01 -6.87 7.23
C ASP A 24 1.83 -5.74 7.85
N LEU A 25 3.07 -5.53 7.35
CA LEU A 25 4.04 -4.59 7.91
C LEU A 25 4.99 -4.06 6.82
N THR A 26 5.25 -2.76 6.81
CA THR A 26 6.40 -2.17 6.11
C THR A 26 7.23 -1.37 7.10
N MET A 27 8.55 -1.58 7.08
CA MET A 27 9.52 -0.86 7.91
C MET A 27 10.61 -0.26 7.03
N ILE A 28 10.96 1.01 7.28
CA ILE A 28 12.03 1.72 6.59
C ILE A 28 12.95 2.31 7.64
N ASN A 29 14.25 2.00 7.58
CA ASN A 29 15.26 2.49 8.53
C ASN A 29 14.87 2.27 10.00
N GLY A 30 14.31 1.10 10.34
CA GLY A 30 13.87 0.78 11.70
C GLY A 30 12.54 1.41 12.12
N ARG A 31 11.91 2.25 11.29
CA ARG A 31 10.61 2.87 11.55
C ARG A 31 9.51 2.10 10.86
N ILE A 32 8.49 1.70 11.62
CA ILE A 32 7.25 1.15 11.05
C ILE A 32 6.52 2.28 10.32
N VAL A 33 6.32 2.10 9.01
CA VAL A 33 5.61 3.08 8.17
C VAL A 33 4.21 2.60 7.80
N TRP A 34 3.99 1.29 7.72
CA TRP A 34 2.69 0.67 7.46
C TRP A 34 2.50 -0.52 8.40
N LYS A 35 1.31 -0.67 8.98
CA LYS A 35 0.98 -1.84 9.79
C LYS A 35 -0.53 -2.04 9.84
N ASN A 36 -0.98 -3.29 9.66
CA ASN A 36 -2.37 -3.68 9.87
C ASN A 36 -3.41 -2.82 9.11
N GLY A 37 -3.08 -2.35 7.90
CA GLY A 37 -4.01 -1.55 7.10
C GLY A 37 -3.90 -0.03 7.29
N GLU A 38 -2.99 0.44 8.14
CA GLU A 38 -2.90 1.86 8.50
C GLU A 38 -1.46 2.39 8.38
N PHE A 39 -1.33 3.72 8.26
CA PHE A 39 -0.07 4.46 8.36
C PHE A 39 0.07 5.12 9.74
N PRO A 40 0.72 4.49 10.75
CA PRO A 40 0.63 4.93 12.15
C PRO A 40 1.25 6.31 12.46
N GLY A 41 1.99 6.88 11.50
CA GLY A 41 2.66 8.17 11.64
C GLY A 41 2.11 9.27 10.73
N LEU A 42 1.01 9.03 10.02
CA LEU A 42 0.40 9.98 9.08
C LEU A 42 -1.03 10.31 9.50
N ASP A 43 -1.40 11.58 9.35
CA ASP A 43 -2.80 11.99 9.37
C ASP A 43 -3.32 11.93 7.93
N GLU A 44 -3.90 10.78 7.57
CA GLU A 44 -4.36 10.53 6.21
C GLU A 44 -5.49 11.49 5.80
N GLN A 45 -6.37 11.87 6.72
CA GLN A 45 -7.47 12.79 6.44
C GLN A 45 -6.95 14.18 6.08
N LYS A 46 -5.97 14.67 6.84
CA LYS A 46 -5.33 15.94 6.55
C LYS A 46 -4.61 15.90 5.20
N ILE A 47 -3.84 14.85 4.92
CA ILE A 47 -3.12 14.70 3.65
C ILE A 47 -4.09 14.72 2.47
N VAL A 48 -5.22 14.00 2.57
CA VAL A 48 -6.26 14.02 1.53
C VAL A 48 -6.85 15.42 1.37
N SER A 49 -7.17 16.12 2.46
CA SER A 49 -7.69 17.49 2.43
C SER A 49 -6.72 18.45 1.73
N ASP A 50 -5.45 18.45 2.16
CA ASP A 50 -4.40 19.31 1.60
C ASP A 50 -4.19 19.03 0.10
N ALA A 51 -4.26 17.76 -0.31
CA ALA A 51 -4.16 17.36 -1.71
C ALA A 51 -5.35 17.87 -2.55
N GLN A 52 -6.59 17.78 -2.02
CA GLN A 52 -7.78 18.29 -2.71
C GLN A 52 -7.72 19.80 -2.90
N GLU A 53 -7.29 20.56 -1.88
CA GLU A 53 -7.11 22.00 -2.00
C GLU A 53 -6.08 22.35 -3.08
N HIS A 54 -4.97 21.61 -3.13
CA HIS A 54 -3.94 21.82 -4.14
C HIS A 54 -4.44 21.55 -5.55
N VAL A 55 -5.16 20.45 -5.77
CA VAL A 55 -5.79 20.14 -7.07
C VAL A 55 -6.76 21.25 -7.46
N HIS A 56 -7.57 21.74 -6.52
CA HIS A 56 -8.52 22.80 -6.79
C HIS A 56 -7.85 24.07 -7.31
N ARG A 57 -6.78 24.49 -6.62
CA ARG A 57 -5.99 25.66 -7.00
C ARG A 57 -5.31 25.51 -8.37
N VAL A 58 -4.87 24.32 -8.75
CA VAL A 58 -4.09 24.10 -9.99
C VAL A 58 -4.98 23.84 -11.20
N VAL A 59 -6.11 23.16 -11.00
CA VAL A 59 -6.96 22.67 -12.10
C VAL A 59 -8.19 23.55 -12.32
N TYR A 60 -8.73 24.16 -11.26
CA TYR A 60 -10.04 24.83 -11.32
C TYR A 60 -10.01 26.35 -11.04
N ALA A 61 -8.86 26.92 -10.69
CA ALA A 61 -8.66 28.37 -10.55
C ALA A 61 -8.14 28.97 -11.87
#